data_AF-A0A4Q2XX42-F1
#
_entry.id   AF-A0A4Q2XX42-F1
#
_cell.length_a   1.000
_cell.length_b   1.000
_cell.length_c   1.000
_cell.angle_alpha   90.00
_cell.angle_beta   90.00
_cell.angle_gamma   90.00
#
_symmetry.space_group_name_H-M   'P 1'
#
loop_
_entity.id
_entity.type
_entity.pdbx_description
1 polymer ?
#
loop_
_entity_poly.entity_id
_entity_poly.type
_entity_poly.pdbx_seq_one_letter_code
_entity_poly.pdbx_strand_id
1 'polypeptide(L)'
;MSAAEIELPIHAAKETAINHGLVPDRCEILQRANTLVLRLTETLVARVVLDLDGPRQGLEWFGRENAVARHLAELGAPVIP
;
A
#
# COMPACT_ATOMS: atom_id res chain seq x y z
N MET A 1 -14.06 -7.72 -7.56
CA MET A 1 -13.98 -6.27 -7.76
C MET A 1 -13.92 -5.91 -9.24
N SER A 2 -14.82 -5.05 -9.72
CA SER A 2 -14.86 -4.53 -11.09
C SER A 2 -13.67 -3.60 -11.39
N ALA A 3 -13.47 -3.23 -12.67
CA ALA A 3 -12.43 -2.27 -13.05
C ALA A 3 -12.68 -0.87 -12.46
N ALA A 4 -13.95 -0.45 -12.38
CA ALA A 4 -14.33 0.84 -11.81
C ALA A 4 -14.05 0.92 -10.29
N GLU A 5 -14.17 -0.20 -9.56
CA GLU A 5 -13.97 -0.24 -8.11
C GLU A 5 -12.51 -0.03 -7.68
N ILE A 6 -11.52 -0.18 -8.57
CA ILE A 6 -10.11 0.07 -8.26
C ILE A 6 -9.60 1.44 -8.69
N GLU A 7 -10.36 2.20 -9.48
CA GLU A 7 -9.91 3.51 -9.98
C GLU A 7 -9.68 4.50 -8.85
N LEU A 8 -10.62 4.60 -7.90
CA LEU A 8 -10.50 5.49 -6.75
C LEU A 8 -9.28 5.12 -5.86
N PRO A 9 -9.07 3.85 -5.47
CA PRO A 9 -7.84 3.41 -4.79
C PRO A 9 -6.54 3.75 -5.53
N ILE A 10 -6.50 3.56 -6.86
CA ILE A 10 -5.33 3.91 -7.67
C ILE A 10 -5.08 5.42 -7.64
N HIS A 11 -6.14 6.22 -7.80
CA HIS A 11 -6.04 7.67 -7.74
C HIS A 11 -5.53 8.14 -6.38
N ALA A 12 -6.12 7.64 -5.28
CA ALA A 12 -5.72 7.97 -3.92
C ALA A 12 -4.24 7.63 -3.65
N ALA A 13 -3.75 6.48 -4.14
CA ALA A 13 -2.34 6.09 -4.00
C ALA A 13 -1.40 7.06 -4.73
N LYS A 14 -1.74 7.44 -5.97
CA LYS A 14 -0.94 8.40 -6.76
C LYS A 14 -0.95 9.78 -6.14
N GLU A 15 -2.11 10.27 -5.73
CA GLU A 15 -2.27 11.57 -5.08
C GLU A 15 -1.48 11.64 -3.77
N THR A 16 -1.54 10.59 -2.96
CA THR A 16 -0.74 10.48 -1.73
C THR A 16 0.75 10.56 -2.03
N ALA A 17 1.24 9.81 -3.02
CA ALA A 17 2.65 9.86 -3.40
C ALA A 17 3.09 11.27 -3.84
N ILE A 18 2.27 11.95 -4.66
CA ILE A 18 2.51 13.32 -5.12
C ILE A 18 2.54 14.31 -3.96
N ASN A 19 1.61 14.20 -3.02
CA ASN A 19 1.55 15.04 -1.82
C ASN A 19 2.78 14.85 -0.91
N HIS A 20 3.47 13.72 -1.03
CA HIS A 20 4.74 13.43 -0.36
C HIS A 20 5.98 13.80 -1.20
N GLY A 21 5.82 14.53 -2.31
CA GLY A 21 6.92 14.99 -3.16
C GLY A 21 7.51 13.91 -4.06
N LEU A 22 6.82 12.78 -4.21
CA LEU A 22 7.22 11.69 -5.11
C LEU A 22 6.58 11.90 -6.48
N VAL A 23 7.25 11.46 -7.55
CA VAL A 23 6.73 11.55 -8.92
C VAL A 23 6.45 10.12 -9.40
N PRO A 24 5.18 9.67 -9.39
CA PRO A 24 4.85 8.36 -9.95
C PRO A 24 5.12 8.34 -11.45
N ASP A 25 5.98 7.43 -11.91
CA ASP A 25 6.31 7.24 -13.34
C ASP A 25 5.61 6.01 -13.95
N ARG A 26 4.89 5.26 -13.13
CA ARG A 26 4.20 4.02 -13.48
C ARG A 26 2.96 3.79 -12.63
N CYS A 27 2.24 2.72 -12.94
CA CYS A 27 1.07 2.26 -12.19
C CYS A 27 0.81 0.77 -12.47
N GLU A 28 1.77 -0.09 -12.10
CA GLU A 28 1.65 -1.54 -12.29
C GLU A 28 0.87 -2.15 -11.12
N ILE A 29 -0.14 -2.96 -11.41
CA ILE A 29 -0.84 -3.73 -10.37
C ILE A 29 -0.04 -4.99 -10.07
N LEU A 30 0.55 -5.05 -8.87
CA LEU A 30 1.29 -6.22 -8.39
C LEU A 30 0.37 -7.23 -7.68
N GLN A 31 -0.70 -6.76 -7.04
CA GLN A 31 -1.71 -7.60 -6.40
C GLN A 31 -3.08 -6.93 -6.41
N ARG A 32 -4.13 -7.74 -6.63
CA ARG A 32 -5.53 -7.31 -6.64
C ARG A 32 -6.41 -8.27 -5.83
N ALA A 33 -6.38 -8.13 -4.50
CA ALA A 33 -7.17 -8.92 -3.55
C ALA A 33 -7.73 -7.99 -2.45
N ASN A 34 -7.73 -8.41 -1.18
CA ASN A 34 -8.16 -7.59 -0.03
C ASN A 34 -7.31 -6.31 0.15
N THR A 35 -6.11 -6.31 -0.43
CA THR A 35 -5.28 -5.12 -0.64
C THR A 35 -4.95 -4.99 -2.12
N LEU A 36 -4.92 -3.75 -2.60
CA LEU A 36 -4.39 -3.38 -3.90
C LEU A 36 -2.92 -2.96 -3.73
N VAL A 37 -2.01 -3.68 -4.39
CA VAL A 37 -0.58 -3.37 -4.36
C VAL A 37 -0.19 -2.80 -5.72
N LEU A 38 0.35 -1.58 -5.72
CA LEU A 38 0.70 -0.82 -6.90
C LEU A 38 2.19 -0.52 -6.89
N ARG A 39 2.89 -0.76 -8.00
CA ARG A 39 4.19 -0.13 -8.23
C ARG A 39 3.95 1.27 -8.78
N LEU A 40 4.47 2.29 -8.08
CA LEU A 40 4.32 3.70 -8.46
C LEU A 40 5.62 4.32 -8.99
N THR A 41 6.77 3.79 -8.58
CA THR A 41 8.10 4.11 -9.16
C THR A 41 8.96 2.84 -9.19
N GLU A 42 10.20 2.92 -9.66
CA GLU A 42 11.14 1.79 -9.59
C GLU A 42 11.30 1.26 -8.15
N THR A 43 11.34 2.16 -7.17
CA THR A 43 11.64 1.86 -5.76
C THR A 43 10.44 2.02 -4.82
N LEU A 44 9.26 2.41 -5.33
CA LEU A 44 8.07 2.65 -4.53
C LEU A 44 6.95 1.68 -4.88
N VAL A 45 6.50 0.96 -3.85
CA VAL A 45 5.27 0.17 -3.87
C VAL A 45 4.28 0.81 -2.89
N ALA A 46 3.04 1.01 -3.34
CA ALA A 46 1.92 1.46 -2.52
C ALA A 46 0.98 0.29 -2.26
N ARG A 47 0.66 0.05 -0.98
CA ARG A 47 -0.35 -0.93 -0.54
C ARG A 47 -1.59 -0.18 -0.06
N VAL A 48 -2.67 -0.29 -0.83
CA VAL A 48 -3.98 0.30 -0.51
C VAL A 48 -4.88 -0.78 0.09
N VAL A 49 -5.43 -0.50 1.27
CA VAL A 49 -6.37 -1.39 1.96
C VAL A 49 -7.75 -1.14 1.35
N LEU A 50 -8.37 -2.20 0.85
CA LEU A 50 -9.70 -2.14 0.21
C LEU A 50 -10.80 -2.73 1.08
N ASP A 51 -10.42 -3.68 1.93
CA ASP A 51 -11.33 -4.41 2.81
C ASP A 51 -11.56 -3.63 4.11
N LEU A 52 -12.54 -2.72 4.07
CA LEU A 52 -12.97 -1.93 5.23
C LEU A 52 -13.88 -2.71 6.19
N ASP A 53 -14.55 -3.76 5.70
CA ASP A 53 -15.53 -4.55 6.44
C ASP A 53 -14.96 -5.85 7.02
N GLY A 54 -13.82 -6.31 6.51
CA GLY A 54 -13.13 -7.50 7.00
C GLY A 54 -12.52 -7.33 8.40
N PRO A 55 -11.84 -8.36 8.94
CA PRO A 55 -11.32 -8.35 10.31
C PRO A 55 -10.23 -7.29 10.56
N ARG A 56 -9.77 -6.60 9.51
CA ARG A 56 -8.75 -5.56 9.51
C ARG A 56 -9.39 -4.16 9.60
N GLN A 57 -10.22 -3.97 10.63
CA GLN A 57 -10.91 -2.69 10.83
C GLN A 57 -9.96 -1.63 11.42
N GLY A 58 -10.04 -0.41 10.87
CA GLY A 58 -9.33 0.76 11.37
C GLY A 58 -7.83 0.83 11.01
N LEU A 59 -7.15 1.88 11.49
CA LEU A 59 -5.72 2.10 11.22
C LEU A 59 -4.78 1.35 12.19
N GLU A 60 -5.31 0.85 13.31
CA GLU A 60 -4.49 0.26 14.38
C GLU A 60 -3.83 -1.05 13.99
N TRP A 61 -4.47 -1.86 13.15
CA TRP A 61 -3.84 -3.10 12.66
C TRP A 61 -2.64 -2.78 11.75
N PHE A 62 -2.76 -1.75 10.90
CA PHE A 62 -1.69 -1.31 10.00
C PHE A 62 -0.52 -0.71 10.80
N GLY A 63 -0.83 0.05 11.85
CA GLY A 63 0.17 0.55 12.80
C GLY A 63 0.97 -0.57 13.48
N ARG A 64 0.29 -1.65 13.91
CA ARG A 64 0.94 -2.82 14.52
C ARG A 64 1.83 -3.57 13.52
N GLU A 65 1.37 -3.78 12.30
CA GLU A 65 2.15 -4.43 11.24
C GLU A 65 3.42 -3.62 10.93
N ASN A 66 3.30 -2.31 10.76
CA ASN A 66 4.44 -1.43 10.52
C ASN A 66 5.43 -1.43 11.68
N ALA A 67 4.94 -1.46 12.93
CA ALA A 67 5.80 -1.52 14.11
C ALA A 67 6.63 -2.82 14.14
N VAL A 68 6.00 -3.97 13.87
CA VAL A 68 6.69 -5.27 13.79
C VAL A 68 7.69 -5.29 12.63
N ALA A 69 7.27 -4.85 11.45
CA ALA A 69 8.14 -4.82 10.27
C ALA A 69 9.37 -3.94 10.50
N ARG A 70 9.19 -2.75 11.10
CA ARG A 70 10.30 -1.87 11.48
C ARG A 70 11.24 -2.52 12.49
N HIS A 71 10.69 -3.12 13.56
CA HIS A 71 11.50 -3.78 14.58
C HIS A 71 12.37 -4.90 13.98
N LEU A 72 11.79 -5.71 13.08
CA LEU A 72 12.52 -6.76 12.37
C LEU A 72 13.58 -6.19 11.43
N ALA A 73 13.27 -5.12 10.70
CA ALA A 73 14.22 -4.44 9.82
C ALA A 73 15.43 -3.88 10.59
N GLU A 74 15.18 -3.26 11.74
CA GLU A 74 16.22 -2.72 12.64
C GLU A 74 17.17 -3.83 13.15
N LEU A 75 16.69 -5.09 13.21
CA LEU A 75 17.49 -6.27 13.56
C LEU A 75 18.16 -6.95 12.34
N GLY A 76 18.06 -6.36 11.15
CA GLY A 76 18.67 -6.89 9.93
C GLY A 76 17.87 -8.02 9.27
N ALA A 77 16.62 -8.25 9.69
CA ALA A 77 15.75 -9.20 9.01
C ALA A 77 15.32 -8.65 7.64
N PRO A 78 15.25 -9.50 6.60
CA PRO A 78 14.68 -9.10 5.33
C PRO A 78 13.17 -8.89 5.51
N VAL A 79 12.73 -7.64 5.43
CA VAL A 79 11.30 -7.29 5.44
C VAL A 79 10.90 -6.72 4.10
N ILE A 80 9.66 -7.00 3.70
CA ILE A 80 8.99 -6.30 2.61
C ILE A 80 7.99 -5.37 3.31
N PRO A 81 8.28 -4.05 3.39
CA PRO A 81 7.35 -3.10 3.99
C PRO A 81 6.01 -3.03 3.23
#